data_AF-A0A2H0D976-F1
#
_entry.id   AF-A0A2H0D976-F1
#
_cell.length_a   1.000
_cell.length_b   1.000
_cell.length_c   1.000
_cell.angle_alpha   90.00
_cell.angle_beta   90.00
_cell.angle_gamma   90.00
#
_symmetry.space_group_name_H-M   'P 1'
#
loop_
_entity.id
_entity.type
_entity.pdbx_description
1 polymer ?
#
loop_
_entity_poly.entity_id
_entity_poly.type
_entity_poly.pdbx_seq_one_letter_code
_entity_poly.pdbx_strand_id
1 'polypeptide(L)'
;METLGIADYIPPFWRCFDQFFQFPFLKENLIFLSITLLISLILPLPQASNSGENVVHSGVFFTLISWLFYLSFVLAYLAAVTIAGAEGQKKPPSLSKIWRSGGLSMFFKFLGTLWLFGFYAGMVSILFGTVLESIFYMVGALVFPAVMMLLVMEKSVITALNPSKLLMVMRSIGWPYVFLWGMMVMLVSGPGLVLELFSPFEFGGWILRIGLLVNIIFGLILFYLMGYVIYQYHYELGYMLPKQQMSELQNNSRHSNPVLIEMELLVADGKYHSAIRLLEAALRENSNQQILWEKLLVLSELTESPQNLLKMAQIYMGHLERKQQFTEIAKVIKRLLRAKNDLRLEDFASPQKVTDMLTLQQEFDLLKKLS
;
A
#
# COMPACT_ATOMS: atom_id res chain seq x y z
N MET A 1 -3.66 -26.35 6.09
CA MET A 1 -4.72 -26.02 5.11
C MET A 1 -5.51 -24.78 5.51
N GLU A 2 -5.73 -24.49 6.80
CA GLU A 2 -6.39 -23.25 7.27
C GLU A 2 -5.67 -21.92 6.95
N THR A 3 -4.36 -21.93 6.70
CA THR A 3 -3.58 -20.70 6.47
C THR A 3 -3.62 -20.18 5.03
N LEU A 4 -3.99 -21.01 4.05
CA LEU A 4 -4.11 -20.60 2.65
C LEU A 4 -5.23 -19.56 2.48
N GLY A 5 -6.33 -19.72 3.23
CA GLY A 5 -7.41 -18.74 3.20
C GLY A 5 -7.03 -17.37 3.74
N ILE A 6 -6.04 -17.27 4.66
CA ILE A 6 -5.69 -15.98 5.30
C ILE A 6 -4.94 -15.05 4.33
N ALA A 7 -4.09 -15.62 3.46
CA ALA A 7 -3.31 -14.86 2.48
C ALA A 7 -4.19 -14.23 1.38
N ASP A 8 -5.30 -14.89 1.02
CA ASP A 8 -6.26 -14.40 0.01
C ASP A 8 -6.96 -13.08 0.42
N TYR A 9 -6.95 -12.72 1.71
CA TYR A 9 -7.54 -11.46 2.20
C TYR A 9 -6.62 -10.25 2.05
N ILE A 10 -5.34 -10.45 1.76
CA ILE A 10 -4.42 -9.34 1.54
C ILE A 10 -4.52 -8.98 0.07
N PRO A 11 -5.03 -7.77 -0.28
CA PRO A 11 -5.12 -7.39 -1.67
C PRO A 11 -3.71 -7.38 -2.29
N PRO A 12 -3.58 -7.78 -3.56
CA PRO A 12 -2.27 -7.75 -4.18
C PRO A 12 -1.76 -6.32 -4.32
N PHE A 13 -0.45 -6.12 -4.16
CA PHE A 13 0.15 -4.78 -4.14
C PHE A 13 -0.20 -3.95 -5.40
N TRP A 14 -0.31 -4.57 -6.57
CA TRP A 14 -0.71 -3.90 -7.81
C TRP A 14 -2.18 -3.44 -7.86
N ARG A 15 -3.00 -3.75 -6.86
CA ARG A 15 -4.34 -3.15 -6.68
C ARG A 15 -4.33 -1.99 -5.69
N CYS A 16 -3.23 -1.77 -4.97
CA CYS A 16 -3.10 -0.77 -3.91
C CYS A 16 -2.27 0.45 -4.32
N PHE A 17 -2.13 0.73 -5.61
CA PHE A 17 -1.33 1.85 -6.14
C PHE A 17 -1.65 3.18 -5.48
N ASP A 18 -2.93 3.55 -5.44
CA ASP A 18 -3.37 4.82 -4.88
C ASP A 18 -2.93 4.99 -3.42
N GLN A 19 -2.96 3.90 -2.65
CA GLN A 19 -2.52 3.90 -1.26
C GLN A 19 -1.02 4.21 -1.15
N PHE A 20 -0.20 3.66 -2.04
CA PHE A 20 1.25 3.91 -2.03
C PHE A 20 1.58 5.35 -2.39
N PHE A 21 0.92 5.94 -3.39
CA PHE A 21 1.16 7.34 -3.77
C PHE A 21 0.59 8.35 -2.78
N GLN A 22 -0.44 8.01 -2.03
CA GLN A 22 -0.95 8.84 -0.94
C GLN A 22 -0.09 8.75 0.33
N PHE A 23 0.69 7.68 0.50
CA PHE A 23 1.46 7.41 1.71
C PHE A 23 2.41 8.57 2.11
N PRO A 24 3.22 9.17 1.21
CA PRO A 24 4.10 10.29 1.57
C PRO A 24 3.36 11.52 2.10
N PHE A 25 2.08 11.68 1.74
CA PHE A 25 1.26 12.84 2.11
C PHE A 25 0.48 12.63 3.42
N LEU A 26 0.70 11.52 4.12
CA LEU A 26 0.20 11.32 5.48
C LEU A 26 0.95 12.20 6.49
N LYS A 27 0.26 12.58 7.56
CA LYS A 27 0.72 13.60 8.54
C LYS A 27 2.15 13.37 9.04
N GLU A 28 2.49 12.15 9.47
CA GLU A 28 3.81 11.87 10.04
C GLU A 28 4.91 11.91 8.98
N ASN A 29 4.62 11.48 7.74
CA ASN A 29 5.56 11.59 6.63
C ASN A 29 5.75 13.07 6.21
N LEU A 30 4.69 13.89 6.24
CA LEU A 30 4.81 15.33 5.99
C LEU A 30 5.68 16.03 7.05
N ILE A 31 5.56 15.63 8.32
CA ILE A 31 6.45 16.13 9.39
C ILE A 31 7.89 15.70 9.11
N PHE A 32 8.11 14.43 8.75
CA PHE A 32 9.44 13.94 8.37
C PHE A 32 10.03 14.71 7.18
N LEU A 33 9.27 14.89 6.10
CA LEU A 33 9.66 15.65 4.92
C LEU A 33 10.00 17.10 5.28
N SER A 34 9.19 17.73 6.13
CA SER A 34 9.42 19.11 6.60
C SER A 34 10.72 19.23 7.39
N ILE A 35 10.97 18.32 8.33
CA ILE A 35 12.23 18.28 9.11
C ILE A 35 13.42 18.06 8.18
N THR A 36 13.28 17.14 7.23
CA THR A 36 14.35 16.78 6.31
C THR A 36 14.67 17.95 5.36
N LEU A 37 13.66 18.71 4.93
CA LEU A 37 13.83 19.96 4.20
C LEU A 37 14.55 21.01 5.07
N LEU A 38 14.12 21.22 6.32
CA LEU A 38 14.75 22.17 7.25
C LEU A 38 16.23 21.84 7.49
N ILE A 39 16.56 20.57 7.71
CA ILE A 39 17.96 20.13 7.86
C ILE A 39 18.74 20.42 6.56
N SER A 40 18.17 20.16 5.38
CA SER A 40 18.81 20.44 4.09
C SER A 40 19.08 21.92 3.81
N LEU A 41 18.36 22.84 4.49
CA LEU A 41 18.60 24.28 4.38
C LEU A 41 19.84 24.72 5.18
N ILE A 42 20.11 24.04 6.29
CA ILE A 42 21.25 24.32 7.18
C ILE A 42 22.52 23.65 6.66
N LEU A 43 22.39 22.52 5.95
CA LEU A 43 23.51 21.79 5.40
C LEU A 43 24.22 22.59 4.30
N PRO A 44 25.57 22.72 4.36
CA PRO A 44 26.33 23.30 3.27
C PRO A 44 26.18 22.41 2.03
N LEU A 45 25.85 23.01 0.90
CA LEU A 45 25.80 22.29 -0.37
C LEU A 45 27.22 21.84 -0.74
N PRO A 46 27.42 20.61 -1.25
CA PRO A 46 28.70 20.19 -1.79
C PRO A 46 29.01 21.07 -3.02
N GLN A 47 29.76 22.15 -2.82
CA GLN A 47 30.26 22.99 -3.91
C GLN A 47 31.46 22.25 -4.50
N ALA A 48 31.36 21.80 -5.75
CA ALA A 48 32.54 21.37 -6.49
C ALA A 48 33.42 22.62 -6.67
N SER A 49 34.52 22.72 -5.92
CA SER A 49 35.42 23.86 -6.01
C SER A 49 36.12 23.84 -7.39
N ASN A 50 35.51 24.46 -8.38
CA ASN A 50 36.14 24.70 -9.68
C ASN A 50 37.15 25.85 -9.62
N SER A 51 37.21 26.58 -8.50
CA SER A 51 38.23 27.61 -8.22
C SER A 51 39.40 26.97 -7.48
N GLY A 52 40.58 26.94 -8.13
CA GLY A 52 41.85 26.42 -7.61
C GLY A 52 42.46 27.22 -6.45
N GLU A 53 41.62 27.76 -5.57
CA GLU A 53 42.04 28.36 -4.32
C GLU A 53 42.09 27.28 -3.24
N ASN A 54 43.08 27.35 -2.36
CA ASN A 54 43.33 26.38 -1.30
C ASN A 54 42.14 26.31 -0.33
N VAL A 55 41.12 25.52 -0.68
CA VAL A 55 39.98 25.20 0.17
C VAL A 55 40.56 24.48 1.40
N VAL A 56 40.38 25.10 2.56
CA VAL A 56 40.78 24.54 3.85
C VAL A 56 40.18 23.13 3.95
N HIS A 57 41.03 22.10 3.86
CA HIS A 57 40.63 20.69 3.85
C HIS A 57 39.75 20.29 5.05
N SER A 58 39.77 21.06 6.16
CA SER A 58 38.91 20.83 7.32
C SER A 58 37.42 21.01 7.01
N GLY A 59 37.02 21.95 6.15
CA GLY A 59 35.60 22.23 5.84
C GLY A 59 34.90 21.13 5.03
N VAL A 60 35.65 20.44 4.16
CA VAL A 60 35.14 19.33 3.35
C VAL A 60 34.78 18.13 4.24
N PHE A 61 35.63 17.83 5.23
CA PHE A 61 35.39 16.75 6.17
C PHE A 61 34.11 16.98 7.00
N PHE A 62 33.94 18.19 7.55
CA PHE A 62 32.70 18.54 8.27
C PHE A 62 31.48 18.44 7.37
N THR A 63 31.57 18.94 6.12
CA THR A 63 30.47 18.85 5.14
C THR A 63 30.09 17.40 4.85
N LEU A 64 31.06 16.53 4.56
CA LEU A 64 30.84 15.11 4.31
C LEU A 64 30.17 14.41 5.49
N ILE A 65 30.65 14.68 6.71
CA ILE A 65 30.07 14.10 7.93
C ILE A 65 28.62 14.55 8.10
N SER A 66 28.32 15.84 7.91
CA SER A 66 26.95 16.35 8.05
C SER A 66 26.00 15.72 7.02
N TRP A 67 26.45 15.52 5.77
CA TRP A 67 25.69 14.79 4.76
C TRP A 67 25.52 13.30 5.09
N LEU A 68 26.52 12.68 5.71
CA LEU A 68 26.42 11.29 6.16
C LEU A 68 25.40 11.14 7.29
N PHE A 69 25.37 12.08 8.24
CA PHE A 69 24.34 12.12 9.28
C PHE A 69 22.93 12.34 8.71
N TYR A 70 22.80 13.22 7.72
CA TYR A 70 21.54 13.44 7.01
C TYR A 70 21.06 12.17 6.29
N LEU A 71 21.96 11.54 5.53
CA LEU A 71 21.67 10.28 4.85
C LEU A 71 21.29 9.18 5.85
N SER A 72 21.97 9.12 6.98
CA SER A 72 21.65 8.20 8.08
C SER A 72 20.25 8.40 8.62
N PHE A 73 19.87 9.66 8.88
CA PHE A 73 18.53 10.00 9.34
C PHE A 73 17.46 9.58 8.34
N VAL A 74 17.68 9.85 7.04
CA VAL A 74 16.74 9.48 5.98
C VAL A 74 16.61 7.96 5.83
N LEU A 75 17.74 7.25 5.70
CA LEU A 75 17.73 5.79 5.53
C LEU A 75 17.15 5.07 6.76
N ALA A 76 17.42 5.56 7.96
CA ALA A 76 16.82 5.02 9.18
C ALA A 76 15.29 5.15 9.18
N TYR A 77 14.76 6.28 8.68
CA TYR A 77 13.31 6.46 8.54
C TYR A 77 12.72 5.57 7.46
N LEU A 78 13.33 5.51 6.28
CA LEU A 78 12.88 4.65 5.18
C LEU A 78 12.84 3.18 5.61
N ALA A 79 13.82 2.73 6.37
CA ALA A 79 13.82 1.37 6.91
C ALA A 79 12.70 1.14 7.94
N ALA A 80 12.42 2.13 8.80
CA ALA A 80 11.29 2.06 9.73
C ALA A 80 9.95 2.00 8.99
N VAL A 81 9.83 2.71 7.85
CA VAL A 81 8.67 2.64 6.95
C VAL A 81 8.53 1.24 6.34
N THR A 82 9.62 0.62 5.90
CA THR A 82 9.58 -0.76 5.38
C THR A 82 9.19 -1.76 6.47
N ILE A 83 9.71 -1.62 7.69
CA ILE A 83 9.30 -2.46 8.83
C ILE A 83 7.81 -2.29 9.13
N ALA A 84 7.32 -1.05 9.20
CA ALA A 84 5.90 -0.78 9.42
C ALA A 84 5.03 -1.38 8.30
N GLY A 85 5.47 -1.27 7.04
CA GLY A 85 4.81 -1.90 5.90
C GLY A 85 4.80 -3.43 5.97
N ALA A 86 5.92 -4.05 6.38
CA ALA A 86 6.05 -5.50 6.57
C ALA A 86 5.13 -6.02 7.69
N GLU A 87 4.91 -5.21 8.70
CA GLU A 87 3.93 -5.48 9.76
C GLU A 87 2.48 -5.18 9.34
N GLY A 88 2.22 -4.75 8.10
CA GLY A 88 0.88 -4.43 7.60
C GLY A 88 0.31 -3.11 8.12
N GLN A 89 1.13 -2.24 8.71
CA GLN A 89 0.68 -0.95 9.22
C GLN A 89 0.42 0.01 8.04
N LYS A 90 -0.84 0.47 7.92
CA LYS A 90 -1.21 1.48 6.91
C LYS A 90 -0.77 2.90 7.27
N LYS A 91 -0.36 3.13 8.52
CA LYS A 91 0.06 4.44 9.00
C LYS A 91 1.59 4.51 9.09
N PRO A 92 2.19 5.64 8.71
CA PRO A 92 3.63 5.83 8.84
C PRO A 92 4.11 5.75 10.30
N PRO A 93 5.35 5.29 10.52
CA PRO A 93 5.93 5.25 11.85
C PRO A 93 6.15 6.65 12.41
N SER A 94 5.93 6.82 13.71
CA SER A 94 6.27 8.06 14.39
C SER A 94 7.79 8.25 14.48
N LEU A 95 8.27 9.49 14.35
CA LEU A 95 9.71 9.81 14.43
C LEU A 95 10.36 9.32 15.73
N SER A 96 9.62 9.32 16.83
CA SER A 96 10.07 8.82 18.14
C SER A 96 10.39 7.31 18.15
N LYS A 97 9.80 6.53 17.25
CA LYS A 97 10.02 5.08 17.16
C LYS A 97 11.27 4.71 16.36
N ILE A 98 11.84 5.61 15.53
CA ILE A 98 13.03 5.33 14.71
C ILE A 98 14.23 4.96 15.60
N TRP A 99 14.45 5.76 16.66
CA TRP A 99 15.58 5.56 17.57
C TRP A 99 15.42 4.31 18.44
N ARG A 100 14.18 3.92 18.76
CA ARG A 100 13.88 2.71 19.55
C ARG A 100 13.94 1.42 18.74
N SER A 101 13.71 1.49 17.43
CA SER A 101 13.67 0.33 16.53
C SER A 101 15.04 -0.07 15.94
N GLY A 102 16.12 0.57 16.38
CA GLY A 102 17.47 0.28 15.90
C GLY A 102 17.80 0.94 14.55
N GLY A 103 17.19 2.09 14.23
CA GLY A 103 17.41 2.81 12.97
C GLY A 103 18.88 3.05 12.62
N LEU A 104 19.74 3.35 13.61
CA LEU A 104 21.18 3.51 13.40
C LEU A 104 21.86 2.21 12.95
N SER A 105 21.50 1.07 13.56
CA SER A 105 22.01 -0.25 13.13
C SER A 105 21.59 -0.53 11.69
N MET A 106 20.36 -0.18 11.34
CA MET A 106 19.84 -0.37 10.00
C MET A 106 20.56 0.52 8.99
N PHE A 107 20.83 1.79 9.31
CA PHE A 107 21.65 2.66 8.49
C PHE A 107 23.01 2.03 8.16
N PHE A 108 23.75 1.53 9.16
CA PHE A 108 25.05 0.90 8.90
C PHE A 108 24.94 -0.36 8.05
N LYS A 109 23.81 -1.09 8.13
CA LYS A 109 23.54 -2.24 7.27
C LYS A 109 23.27 -1.83 5.82
N PHE A 110 22.48 -0.79 5.59
CA PHE A 110 22.26 -0.21 4.26
C PHE A 110 23.58 0.30 3.69
N LEU A 111 24.33 1.09 4.46
CA LEU A 111 25.60 1.64 4.04
C LEU A 111 26.62 0.54 3.72
N GLY A 112 26.73 -0.47 4.58
CA GLY A 112 27.59 -1.63 4.33
C GLY A 112 27.19 -2.42 3.09
N THR A 113 25.89 -2.57 2.84
CA THR A 113 25.37 -3.23 1.62
C THR A 113 25.76 -2.46 0.36
N LEU A 114 25.56 -1.13 0.36
CA LEU A 114 25.93 -0.26 -0.77
C LEU A 114 27.44 -0.25 -1.01
N TRP A 115 28.24 -0.20 0.07
CA TRP A 115 29.70 -0.28 -0.01
C TRP A 115 30.18 -1.61 -0.58
N LEU A 116 29.65 -2.74 -0.11
CA LEU A 116 29.99 -4.05 -0.65
C LEU A 116 29.60 -4.15 -2.12
N PHE A 117 28.41 -3.68 -2.48
CA PHE A 117 27.95 -3.69 -3.86
C PHE A 117 28.86 -2.85 -4.78
N GLY A 118 29.21 -1.62 -4.36
CA GLY A 118 30.14 -0.77 -5.09
C GLY A 118 31.56 -1.34 -5.17
N PHE A 119 32.04 -1.96 -4.09
CA PHE A 119 33.33 -2.65 -4.06
C PHE A 119 33.37 -3.81 -5.07
N TYR A 120 32.36 -4.68 -5.08
CA TYR A 120 32.27 -5.77 -6.05
C TYR A 120 32.12 -5.26 -7.48
N ALA A 121 31.32 -4.22 -7.73
CA ALA A 121 31.21 -3.60 -9.05
C ALA A 121 32.57 -3.09 -9.55
N GLY A 122 33.32 -2.39 -8.70
CA GLY A 122 34.68 -1.92 -9.01
C GLY A 122 35.65 -3.08 -9.29
N MET A 123 35.59 -4.16 -8.50
CA MET A 123 36.37 -5.36 -8.78
C MET A 123 36.02 -5.99 -10.13
N VAL A 124 34.73 -6.09 -10.46
CA VAL A 124 34.28 -6.61 -11.76
C VAL A 124 34.78 -5.73 -12.90
N SER A 125 34.74 -4.41 -12.74
CA SER A 125 35.26 -3.46 -13.72
C SER A 125 36.76 -3.65 -13.97
N ILE A 126 37.55 -3.75 -12.89
CA ILE A 126 39.01 -3.94 -12.98
C ILE A 126 39.39 -5.29 -13.60
N LEU A 127 38.69 -6.36 -13.20
CA LEU A 127 39.05 -7.73 -13.60
C LEU A 127 38.49 -8.13 -14.97
N PHE A 128 37.31 -7.62 -15.33
CA PHE A 128 36.54 -8.09 -16.48
C PHE A 128 36.08 -6.97 -17.43
N GLY A 129 36.34 -5.71 -17.10
CA GLY A 129 35.99 -4.55 -17.91
C GLY A 129 34.58 -4.00 -17.69
N THR A 130 34.34 -2.83 -18.29
CA THR A 130 33.13 -2.01 -18.07
C THR A 130 31.83 -2.65 -18.59
N VAL A 131 31.91 -3.53 -19.59
CA VAL A 131 30.74 -4.26 -20.10
C VAL A 131 30.18 -5.21 -19.05
N LEU A 132 31.06 -5.98 -18.38
CA LEU A 132 30.64 -6.92 -17.34
C LEU A 132 30.21 -6.19 -16.06
N GLU A 133 30.83 -5.04 -15.76
CA GLU A 133 30.35 -4.13 -14.70
C GLU A 133 28.92 -3.65 -14.98
N SER A 134 28.61 -3.27 -16.23
CA SER A 134 27.25 -2.84 -16.60
C SER A 134 26.22 -3.96 -16.43
N ILE A 135 26.59 -5.19 -16.81
CA ILE A 135 25.74 -6.37 -16.58
C ILE A 135 25.57 -6.62 -15.06
N PHE A 136 26.64 -6.46 -14.28
CA PHE A 136 26.58 -6.58 -12.82
C PHE A 136 25.61 -5.57 -12.21
N TYR A 137 25.63 -4.30 -12.63
CA TYR A 137 24.66 -3.31 -12.20
C TYR A 137 23.23 -3.65 -12.60
N MET A 138 23.02 -4.17 -13.82
CA MET A 138 21.69 -4.58 -14.28
C MET A 138 21.12 -5.72 -13.43
N VAL A 139 21.93 -6.75 -13.16
CA VAL A 139 21.55 -7.86 -12.27
C VAL A 139 21.35 -7.35 -10.84
N GLY A 140 22.23 -6.49 -10.35
CA GLY A 140 22.12 -5.88 -9.02
C GLY A 140 20.84 -5.07 -8.86
N ALA A 141 20.43 -4.32 -9.87
CA ALA A 141 19.17 -3.57 -9.88
C ALA A 141 17.96 -4.51 -9.82
N LEU A 142 18.01 -5.65 -10.51
CA LEU A 142 16.98 -6.70 -10.43
C LEU A 142 16.87 -7.29 -9.02
N VAL A 143 18.02 -7.53 -8.38
CA VAL A 143 18.11 -8.21 -7.08
C VAL A 143 17.88 -7.23 -5.90
N PHE A 144 18.01 -5.93 -6.13
CA PHE A 144 17.94 -4.89 -5.11
C PHE A 144 16.69 -4.94 -4.21
N PRO A 145 15.44 -5.12 -4.72
CA PRO A 145 14.28 -5.25 -3.86
C PRO A 145 14.39 -6.42 -2.88
N ALA A 146 14.94 -7.56 -3.33
CA ALA A 146 15.10 -8.74 -2.50
C ALA A 146 16.16 -8.52 -1.41
N VAL A 147 17.25 -7.81 -1.73
CA VAL A 147 18.27 -7.42 -0.75
C VAL A 147 17.65 -6.57 0.35
N MET A 148 16.85 -5.56 -0.02
CA MET A 148 16.25 -4.65 0.97
C MET A 148 15.19 -5.34 1.82
N MET A 149 14.39 -6.25 1.24
CA MET A 149 13.45 -7.07 2.00
C MET A 149 14.17 -7.99 2.99
N LEU A 150 15.22 -8.71 2.56
CA LEU A 150 16.01 -9.56 3.45
C LEU A 150 16.73 -8.76 4.53
N LEU A 151 17.20 -7.55 4.22
CA LEU A 151 17.85 -6.70 5.21
C LEU A 151 16.90 -6.36 6.36
N VAL A 152 15.62 -6.13 6.05
CA VAL A 152 14.57 -5.85 7.05
C VAL A 152 14.15 -7.10 7.80
N MET A 153 13.94 -8.21 7.10
CA MET A 153 13.50 -9.47 7.68
C MET A 153 14.57 -10.11 8.58
N GLU A 154 15.80 -10.23 8.09
CA GLU A 154 16.89 -10.99 8.72
C GLU A 154 17.84 -10.08 9.53
N LYS A 155 17.76 -8.76 9.33
CA LYS A 155 18.62 -7.77 10.02
C LYS A 155 20.11 -8.08 9.88
N SER A 156 20.54 -8.67 8.78
CA SER A 156 21.92 -9.10 8.52
C SER A 156 22.33 -8.80 7.08
N VAL A 157 23.44 -8.07 6.90
CA VAL A 157 23.99 -7.73 5.57
C VAL A 157 24.46 -8.99 4.83
N ILE A 158 25.13 -9.89 5.55
CA ILE A 158 25.67 -11.13 4.97
C ILE A 158 24.52 -12.01 4.48
N THR A 159 23.45 -12.12 5.27
CA THR A 159 22.25 -12.89 4.88
C THR A 159 21.53 -12.22 3.71
N ALA A 160 21.42 -10.89 3.71
CA ALA A 160 20.76 -10.13 2.65
C ALA A 160 21.50 -10.19 1.30
N LEU A 161 22.81 -10.40 1.31
CA LEU A 161 23.62 -10.60 0.10
C LEU A 161 23.81 -12.08 -0.26
N ASN A 162 23.19 -13.01 0.46
CA ASN A 162 23.31 -14.43 0.16
C ASN A 162 22.50 -14.77 -1.11
N PRO A 163 23.14 -15.26 -2.19
CA PRO A 163 22.46 -15.51 -3.46
C PRO A 163 21.35 -16.57 -3.35
N SER A 164 21.49 -17.54 -2.44
CA SER A 164 20.47 -18.57 -2.26
C SER A 164 19.19 -18.02 -1.62
N LYS A 165 19.33 -17.17 -0.59
CA LYS A 165 18.21 -16.45 0.05
C LYS A 165 17.57 -15.46 -0.90
N LEU A 166 18.36 -14.73 -1.68
CA LEU A 166 17.86 -13.80 -2.70
C LEU A 166 17.01 -14.52 -3.74
N LEU A 167 17.51 -15.65 -4.27
CA LEU A 167 16.77 -16.48 -5.22
C LEU A 167 15.51 -17.08 -4.61
N MET A 168 15.55 -17.48 -3.34
CA MET A 168 14.38 -17.94 -2.60
C MET A 168 13.30 -16.85 -2.53
N VAL A 169 13.65 -15.62 -2.12
CA VAL A 169 12.71 -14.49 -2.06
C VAL A 169 12.08 -14.21 -3.43
N MET A 170 12.91 -14.13 -4.47
CA MET A 170 12.44 -13.90 -5.84
C MET A 170 11.49 -15.00 -6.32
N ARG A 171 11.80 -16.27 -6.02
CA ARG A 171 10.95 -17.42 -6.39
C ARG A 171 9.67 -17.50 -5.56
N SER A 172 9.72 -17.17 -4.28
CA SER A 172 8.55 -17.13 -3.38
C SER A 172 7.53 -16.10 -3.85
N ILE A 173 7.99 -14.93 -4.31
CA ILE A 173 7.11 -13.90 -4.87
C ILE A 173 6.63 -14.29 -6.28
N GLY A 174 7.51 -14.87 -7.10
CA GLY A 174 7.18 -15.40 -8.42
C GLY A 174 7.02 -14.30 -9.49
N TRP A 175 6.09 -14.49 -10.43
CA TRP A 175 5.85 -13.56 -11.54
C TRP A 175 5.60 -12.10 -11.11
N PRO A 176 4.85 -11.83 -10.03
CA PRO A 176 4.69 -10.48 -9.50
C PRO A 176 6.00 -9.76 -9.14
N TYR A 177 7.11 -10.48 -8.95
CA TYR A 177 8.41 -9.86 -8.71
C TYR A 177 8.88 -9.01 -9.89
N VAL A 178 8.61 -9.43 -11.13
CA VAL A 178 8.95 -8.65 -12.33
C VAL A 178 8.18 -7.34 -12.35
N PHE A 179 6.92 -7.36 -11.91
CA PHE A 179 6.10 -6.17 -11.80
C PHE A 179 6.61 -5.23 -10.69
N LEU A 180 6.97 -5.79 -9.52
CA LEU A 180 7.63 -5.04 -8.44
C LEU A 180 8.92 -4.38 -8.93
N TRP A 181 9.75 -5.10 -9.69
CA TRP A 181 10.97 -4.56 -10.27
C TRP A 181 10.68 -3.43 -11.26
N GLY A 182 9.70 -3.58 -12.15
CA GLY A 182 9.28 -2.51 -13.05
C GLY A 182 8.83 -1.26 -12.30
N MET A 183 8.05 -1.42 -11.22
CA MET A 183 7.68 -0.31 -10.33
C MET A 183 8.89 0.33 -9.65
N MET A 184 9.86 -0.46 -9.20
CA MET A 184 11.11 0.08 -8.64
C MET A 184 11.84 0.93 -9.67
N VAL A 185 12.03 0.44 -10.89
CA VAL A 185 12.72 1.19 -11.95
C VAL A 185 12.00 2.52 -12.20
N MET A 186 10.67 2.50 -12.35
CA MET A 186 9.86 3.69 -12.51
C MET A 186 10.02 4.68 -11.34
N LEU A 187 9.99 4.19 -10.10
CA LEU A 187 10.11 5.02 -8.90
C LEU A 187 11.52 5.59 -8.71
N VAL A 188 12.56 4.87 -9.11
CA VAL A 188 13.95 5.36 -9.04
C VAL A 188 14.25 6.37 -10.15
N SER A 189 13.68 6.20 -11.35
CA SER A 189 13.84 7.17 -12.45
C SER A 189 12.96 8.42 -12.29
N GLY A 190 11.82 8.29 -11.59
CA GLY A 190 10.82 9.35 -11.43
C GLY A 190 11.37 10.71 -10.97
N PRO A 191 12.22 10.78 -9.92
CA PRO A 191 12.81 12.03 -9.48
C PRO A 191 13.56 12.80 -10.57
N GLY A 192 14.28 12.10 -11.46
CA GLY A 192 15.01 12.72 -12.56
C GLY A 192 14.07 13.41 -13.55
N LEU A 193 12.99 12.72 -13.94
CA LEU A 193 11.96 13.26 -14.83
C LEU A 193 11.27 14.48 -14.22
N VAL A 194 10.97 14.43 -12.92
CA VAL A 194 10.38 15.57 -12.21
C VAL A 194 11.33 16.77 -12.21
N LEU A 195 12.63 16.55 -11.98
CA LEU A 195 13.62 17.64 -12.00
C LEU A 195 13.83 18.24 -13.39
N GLU A 196 13.73 17.42 -14.44
CA GLU A 196 13.80 17.89 -15.83
C GLU A 196 12.67 18.88 -16.15
N LEU A 197 11.46 18.68 -15.61
CA LEU A 197 10.36 19.64 -15.74
C LEU A 197 10.66 20.99 -15.08
N PHE A 198 11.54 21.03 -14.07
CA PHE A 198 11.98 22.25 -13.41
C PHE A 198 13.24 22.86 -14.04
N SER A 199 13.86 22.21 -15.03
CA SER A 199 15.05 22.70 -15.73
C SER A 199 14.90 24.08 -16.41
N PRO A 200 13.72 24.48 -16.94
CA PRO A 200 13.57 25.80 -17.55
C PRO A 200 13.59 26.95 -16.53
N PHE A 201 13.47 26.64 -15.24
CA PHE A 201 13.40 27.64 -14.18
C PHE A 201 14.78 27.75 -13.51
N GLU A 202 15.32 28.96 -13.45
CA GLU A 202 16.60 29.21 -12.78
C GLU A 202 16.43 29.22 -11.25
N PHE A 203 16.36 28.03 -10.65
CA PHE A 203 16.24 27.85 -9.21
C PHE A 203 17.59 27.89 -8.47
N GLY A 204 18.72 28.01 -9.17
CA GLY A 204 20.06 28.02 -8.56
C GLY A 204 20.27 26.86 -7.59
N GLY A 205 20.79 27.11 -6.39
CA GLY A 205 21.01 26.09 -5.37
C GLY A 205 19.73 25.43 -4.79
N TRP A 206 18.54 25.95 -5.10
CA TRP A 206 17.27 25.35 -4.65
C TRP A 206 16.91 24.08 -5.42
N ILE A 207 17.36 23.93 -6.67
CA ILE A 207 17.05 22.74 -7.48
C ILE A 207 17.56 21.45 -6.83
N LEU A 208 18.73 21.51 -6.19
CA LEU A 208 19.31 20.38 -5.46
C LEU A 208 18.46 20.00 -4.23
N ARG A 209 17.94 20.99 -3.51
CA ARG A 209 17.10 20.77 -2.32
C ARG A 209 15.74 20.22 -2.69
N ILE A 210 15.13 20.75 -3.76
CA ILE A 210 13.90 20.21 -4.34
C ILE A 210 14.15 18.77 -4.79
N GLY A 211 15.25 18.51 -5.49
CA GLY A 211 15.64 17.17 -5.93
C GLY A 211 15.79 16.18 -4.79
N LEU A 212 16.39 16.59 -3.68
CA LEU A 212 16.47 15.75 -2.47
C LEU A 212 15.09 15.43 -1.91
N LEU A 213 14.21 16.43 -1.80
CA LEU A 213 12.85 16.23 -1.31
C LEU A 213 12.06 15.28 -2.20
N VAL A 214 12.14 15.46 -3.52
CA VAL A 214 11.50 14.59 -4.51
C VAL A 214 12.05 13.16 -4.37
N ASN A 215 13.37 12.98 -4.26
CA ASN A 215 13.96 11.67 -4.03
C ASN A 215 13.44 10.98 -2.77
N ILE A 216 13.26 11.73 -1.68
CA ILE A 216 12.71 11.19 -0.43
C ILE A 216 11.24 10.79 -0.60
N ILE A 217 10.43 11.57 -1.31
CA ILE A 217 9.02 11.23 -1.59
C ILE A 217 8.94 9.91 -2.34
N PHE A 218 9.69 9.76 -3.44
CA PHE A 218 9.74 8.51 -4.20
C PHE A 218 10.33 7.34 -3.39
N GLY A 219 11.34 7.62 -2.57
CA GLY A 219 11.91 6.68 -1.62
C GLY A 219 10.88 6.16 -0.61
N LEU A 220 10.05 7.03 -0.04
CA LEU A 220 8.97 6.63 0.89
C LEU A 220 8.00 5.65 0.22
N ILE A 221 7.60 5.94 -1.02
CA ILE A 221 6.72 5.07 -1.81
C ILE A 221 7.38 3.71 -2.02
N LEU A 222 8.63 3.71 -2.48
CA LEU A 222 9.37 2.49 -2.80
C LEU A 222 9.59 1.60 -1.57
N PHE A 223 10.03 2.18 -0.46
CA PHE A 223 10.33 1.44 0.78
C PHE A 223 9.06 0.95 1.47
N TYR A 224 7.96 1.71 1.40
CA TYR A 224 6.66 1.25 1.88
C TYR A 224 6.10 0.12 1.02
N LEU A 225 6.23 0.22 -0.32
CA LEU A 225 5.88 -0.85 -1.26
C LEU A 225 6.63 -2.15 -0.95
N MET A 226 7.94 -2.10 -0.75
CA MET A 226 8.73 -3.29 -0.38
C MET A 226 8.25 -3.89 0.94
N GLY A 227 7.94 -3.05 1.93
CA GLY A 227 7.35 -3.50 3.20
C GLY A 227 6.03 -4.21 2.98
N TYR A 228 5.15 -3.60 2.19
CA TYR A 228 3.86 -4.20 1.86
C TYR A 228 3.99 -5.54 1.13
N VAL A 229 4.97 -5.71 0.24
CA VAL A 229 5.23 -7.01 -0.41
C VAL A 229 5.65 -8.07 0.61
N ILE A 230 6.47 -7.71 1.60
CA ILE A 230 6.80 -8.63 2.71
C ILE A 230 5.52 -9.02 3.46
N TYR A 231 4.63 -8.06 3.73
CA TYR A 231 3.35 -8.33 4.39
C TYR A 231 2.45 -9.24 3.55
N GLN A 232 2.36 -9.00 2.25
CA GLN A 232 1.53 -9.81 1.35
C GLN A 232 2.04 -11.25 1.26
N TYR A 233 3.35 -11.43 1.04
CA TYR A 233 4.00 -12.74 0.89
C TYR A 233 4.60 -13.26 2.20
N HIS A 234 4.07 -12.84 3.35
CA HIS A 234 4.66 -13.14 4.66
C HIS A 234 4.78 -14.64 4.92
N TYR A 235 3.81 -15.43 4.44
CA TYR A 235 3.80 -16.88 4.60
C TYR A 235 4.90 -17.55 3.75
N GLU A 236 4.99 -17.20 2.46
CA GLU A 236 5.95 -17.76 1.50
C GLU A 236 7.39 -17.34 1.80
N LEU A 237 7.55 -16.18 2.45
CA LEU A 237 8.84 -15.64 2.87
C LEU A 237 9.24 -16.11 4.28
N GLY A 238 8.37 -16.83 4.99
CA GLY A 238 8.61 -17.26 6.38
C GLY A 238 8.69 -16.09 7.37
N TYR A 239 8.10 -14.95 7.04
CA TYR A 239 8.06 -13.76 7.88
C TYR A 239 6.91 -13.86 8.90
N MET A 240 7.24 -13.77 10.19
CA MET A 240 6.24 -13.81 11.25
C MET A 240 5.64 -12.43 11.49
N LEU A 241 4.36 -12.29 11.18
CA LEU A 241 3.61 -11.08 11.49
C LEU A 241 3.44 -10.91 13.02
N PRO A 242 3.28 -9.67 13.52
CA PRO A 242 2.96 -9.46 14.92
C PRO A 242 1.61 -10.11 15.28
N LYS A 243 1.49 -10.60 16.52
CA LYS A 243 0.29 -11.34 16.99
C LYS A 243 -1.02 -10.59 16.79
N GLN A 244 -1.01 -9.27 16.95
CA GLN A 244 -2.20 -8.43 16.78
C GLN A 244 -2.72 -8.51 15.33
N GLN A 245 -1.83 -8.36 14.36
CA GLN A 245 -2.15 -8.40 12.94
C GLN A 245 -2.52 -9.81 12.48
N MET A 246 -1.88 -10.85 13.02
CA MET A 246 -2.33 -12.23 12.79
C MET A 246 -3.74 -12.45 13.33
N SER A 247 -4.07 -11.94 14.52
CA SER A 247 -5.43 -12.05 15.09
C SER A 247 -6.45 -11.26 14.27
N GLU A 248 -6.11 -10.07 13.77
CA GLU A 248 -6.97 -9.29 12.87
C GLU A 248 -7.23 -10.01 11.55
N LEU A 249 -6.17 -10.54 10.92
CA LEU A 249 -6.28 -11.35 9.70
C LEU A 249 -7.11 -12.62 9.93
N GLN A 250 -6.90 -13.31 11.05
CA GLN A 250 -7.68 -14.50 11.42
C GLN A 250 -9.13 -14.17 11.75
N ASN A 251 -9.40 -13.03 12.39
CA ASN A 251 -10.76 -12.59 12.61
C ASN A 251 -11.42 -12.26 11.27
N ASN A 252 -10.77 -11.48 10.41
CA ASN A 252 -11.28 -11.18 9.07
C ASN A 252 -11.51 -12.46 8.25
N SER A 253 -10.60 -13.43 8.31
CA SER A 253 -10.76 -14.71 7.61
C SER A 253 -11.84 -15.61 8.20
N ARG A 254 -11.99 -15.65 9.53
CA ARG A 254 -13.08 -16.40 10.21
C ARG A 254 -14.45 -15.78 9.99
N HIS A 255 -14.53 -14.47 9.79
CA HIS A 255 -15.77 -13.76 9.46
C HIS A 255 -16.06 -13.73 7.95
N SER A 256 -15.13 -14.21 7.12
CA SER A 256 -15.30 -14.22 5.68
C SER A 256 -15.93 -15.52 5.24
N ASN A 257 -17.20 -15.43 4.86
CA ASN A 257 -17.94 -16.54 4.29
C ASN A 257 -17.22 -17.00 2.99
N PRO A 258 -16.89 -18.30 2.80
CA PRO A 258 -16.29 -18.81 1.56
C PRO A 258 -17.06 -18.39 0.28
N VAL A 259 -18.38 -18.20 0.40
CA VAL A 259 -19.24 -17.66 -0.66
C VAL A 259 -18.82 -16.25 -1.11
N LEU A 260 -18.33 -15.39 -0.20
CA LEU A 260 -17.86 -14.04 -0.54
C LEU A 260 -16.57 -14.07 -1.36
N ILE A 261 -15.67 -15.00 -1.06
CA ILE A 261 -14.40 -15.14 -1.79
C ILE A 261 -14.68 -15.59 -3.23
N GLU A 262 -15.50 -16.63 -3.38
CA GLU A 262 -15.87 -17.15 -4.70
C GLU A 262 -16.69 -16.11 -5.50
N MET A 263 -17.50 -15.31 -4.83
CA MET A 263 -18.16 -14.15 -5.43
C MET A 263 -17.16 -13.11 -5.95
N GLU A 264 -16.15 -12.75 -5.16
CA GLU A 264 -15.14 -11.76 -5.57
C GLU A 264 -14.30 -12.25 -6.76
N LEU A 265 -14.01 -13.55 -6.85
CA LEU A 265 -13.37 -14.16 -8.02
C LEU A 265 -14.26 -14.06 -9.26
N LEU A 266 -15.55 -14.39 -9.14
CA LEU A 266 -16.50 -14.28 -10.26
C LEU A 266 -16.69 -12.83 -10.74
N VAL A 267 -16.63 -11.86 -9.82
CA VAL A 267 -16.68 -10.43 -10.15
C VAL A 267 -15.40 -9.98 -10.85
N ALA A 268 -14.22 -10.43 -10.40
CA ALA A 268 -12.94 -10.15 -11.04
C ALA A 268 -12.87 -10.71 -12.49
N ASP A 269 -13.51 -11.86 -12.72
CA ASP A 269 -13.67 -12.49 -14.04
C ASP A 269 -14.74 -11.83 -14.93
N GLY A 270 -15.43 -10.78 -14.47
CA GLY A 270 -16.53 -10.13 -15.19
C GLY A 270 -17.83 -10.96 -15.25
N LYS A 271 -17.92 -12.07 -14.51
CA LYS A 271 -19.06 -12.99 -14.49
C LYS A 271 -20.12 -12.58 -13.46
N TYR A 272 -20.64 -11.36 -13.56
CA TYR A 272 -21.57 -10.78 -12.58
C TYR A 272 -22.85 -11.59 -12.34
N HIS A 273 -23.45 -12.17 -13.40
CA HIS A 273 -24.64 -13.01 -13.24
C HIS A 273 -24.38 -14.30 -12.45
N SER A 274 -23.17 -14.88 -12.58
CA SER A 274 -22.79 -16.06 -11.80
C SER A 274 -22.56 -15.70 -10.33
N ALA A 275 -21.95 -14.54 -10.07
CA ALA A 275 -21.77 -14.01 -8.72
C ALA A 275 -23.12 -13.78 -8.01
N ILE A 276 -24.12 -13.24 -8.72
CA ILE A 276 -25.48 -13.05 -8.17
C ILE A 276 -26.12 -14.39 -7.82
N ARG A 277 -26.08 -15.39 -8.72
CA ARG A 277 -26.65 -16.72 -8.44
C ARG A 277 -26.00 -17.41 -7.24
N LEU A 278 -24.68 -17.26 -7.09
CA LEU A 278 -23.94 -17.80 -5.96
C LEU A 278 -24.39 -17.18 -4.63
N LEU A 279 -24.51 -15.84 -4.59
CA LEU A 279 -25.02 -15.13 -3.41
C LEU A 279 -26.47 -15.50 -3.09
N GLU A 280 -27.34 -15.62 -4.11
CA GLU A 280 -28.72 -16.06 -3.94
C GLU A 280 -28.81 -17.48 -3.35
N ALA A 281 -27.98 -18.41 -3.82
CA ALA A 281 -27.95 -19.79 -3.31
C ALA A 281 -27.53 -19.82 -1.83
N ALA A 282 -26.45 -19.10 -1.50
CA ALA A 282 -25.96 -19.01 -0.13
C ALA A 282 -26.97 -18.33 0.83
N LEU A 283 -27.70 -17.33 0.36
CA LEU A 283 -28.74 -16.66 1.15
C LEU A 283 -30.00 -17.51 1.34
N ARG A 284 -30.28 -18.48 0.45
CA ARG A 284 -31.34 -19.49 0.67
C ARG A 284 -30.95 -20.47 1.78
N GLU A 285 -29.67 -20.85 1.86
CA GLU A 285 -29.17 -21.77 2.89
C GLU A 285 -28.99 -21.09 4.24
N ASN A 286 -28.49 -19.85 4.25
CA ASN A 286 -28.28 -19.09 5.48
C ASN A 286 -28.61 -17.60 5.30
N SER A 287 -29.88 -17.26 5.50
CA SER A 287 -30.39 -15.90 5.31
C SER A 287 -29.92 -14.89 6.37
N ASN A 288 -29.16 -15.33 7.38
CA ASN A 288 -28.82 -14.50 8.54
C ASN A 288 -27.60 -13.59 8.33
N GLN A 289 -26.92 -13.73 7.19
CA GLN A 289 -25.69 -13.00 6.88
C GLN A 289 -25.96 -11.69 6.16
N GLN A 290 -25.86 -10.58 6.90
CA GLN A 290 -26.13 -9.22 6.40
C GLN A 290 -25.21 -8.82 5.23
N ILE A 291 -23.92 -9.20 5.32
CA ILE A 291 -22.89 -8.84 4.33
C ILE A 291 -23.21 -9.41 2.94
N LEU A 292 -23.78 -10.62 2.86
CA LEU A 292 -24.17 -11.24 1.59
C LEU A 292 -25.28 -10.45 0.87
N TRP A 293 -26.27 -9.97 1.63
CA TRP A 293 -27.36 -9.15 1.10
C TRP A 293 -26.87 -7.80 0.57
N GLU A 294 -25.95 -7.15 1.29
CA GLU A 294 -25.37 -5.88 0.85
C GLU A 294 -24.60 -6.02 -0.46
N LYS A 295 -23.77 -7.07 -0.57
CA LYS A 295 -23.02 -7.37 -1.80
C LYS A 295 -23.96 -7.74 -2.96
N LEU A 296 -25.02 -8.50 -2.70
CA LEU A 296 -26.03 -8.85 -3.71
C LEU A 296 -26.74 -7.62 -4.26
N LEU A 297 -27.11 -6.66 -3.40
CA LEU A 297 -27.72 -5.41 -3.81
C LEU A 297 -26.79 -4.55 -4.67
N VAL A 298 -25.51 -4.43 -4.28
CA VAL A 298 -24.49 -3.71 -5.06
C VAL A 298 -24.31 -4.33 -6.44
N LEU A 299 -24.20 -5.66 -6.52
CA LEU A 299 -24.02 -6.33 -7.81
C LEU A 299 -25.27 -6.22 -8.69
N SER A 300 -26.46 -6.23 -8.10
CA SER A 300 -27.74 -6.07 -8.81
C SER A 300 -27.95 -4.64 -9.31
N GLU A 301 -27.43 -3.64 -8.58
CA GLU A 301 -27.39 -2.23 -8.99
C GLU A 301 -26.47 -2.05 -10.22
N LEU A 302 -25.28 -2.67 -10.19
CA LEU A 302 -24.30 -2.62 -11.29
C LEU A 302 -24.70 -3.39 -12.55
N THR A 303 -25.60 -4.37 -12.44
CA THR A 303 -26.05 -5.22 -13.56
C THR A 303 -27.40 -4.80 -14.16
N GLU A 304 -27.87 -3.59 -13.81
CA GLU A 304 -29.08 -2.94 -14.35
C GLU A 304 -30.29 -3.89 -14.53
N SER A 305 -30.54 -4.74 -13.54
CA SER A 305 -31.71 -5.63 -13.51
C SER A 305 -32.75 -5.11 -12.50
N PRO A 306 -33.44 -3.98 -12.78
CA PRO A 306 -34.23 -3.24 -11.79
C PRO A 306 -35.40 -4.05 -11.20
N GLN A 307 -35.93 -5.02 -11.95
CA GLN A 307 -37.00 -5.91 -11.48
C GLN A 307 -36.52 -6.87 -10.38
N ASN A 308 -35.26 -7.34 -10.46
CA ASN A 308 -34.67 -8.20 -9.43
C ASN A 308 -34.23 -7.39 -8.21
N LEU A 309 -33.73 -6.17 -8.41
CA LEU A 309 -33.30 -5.27 -7.34
C LEU A 309 -34.40 -5.00 -6.31
N LEU A 310 -35.60 -4.64 -6.77
CA LEU A 310 -36.74 -4.36 -5.88
C LEU A 310 -37.15 -5.60 -5.07
N LYS A 311 -37.26 -6.75 -5.73
CA LYS A 311 -37.62 -8.01 -5.11
C LYS A 311 -36.61 -8.43 -4.03
N MET A 312 -35.32 -8.31 -4.33
CA MET A 312 -34.25 -8.67 -3.39
C MET A 312 -34.16 -7.69 -2.21
N ALA A 313 -34.32 -6.39 -2.48
CA ALA A 313 -34.36 -5.39 -1.42
C ALA A 313 -35.55 -5.60 -0.47
N GLN A 314 -36.72 -5.98 -0.97
CA GLN A 314 -37.88 -6.31 -0.13
C GLN A 314 -37.60 -7.49 0.80
N ILE A 315 -36.99 -8.56 0.30
CA ILE A 315 -36.63 -9.73 1.12
C ILE A 315 -35.62 -9.33 2.19
N TYR A 316 -34.59 -8.54 1.82
CA TYR A 316 -33.60 -8.06 2.77
C TYR A 316 -34.17 -7.13 3.84
N MET A 317 -35.04 -6.19 3.46
CA MET A 317 -35.74 -5.31 4.41
C MET A 317 -36.58 -6.12 5.41
N GLY A 318 -37.27 -7.18 4.97
CA GLY A 318 -37.99 -8.08 5.87
C GLY A 318 -37.08 -8.88 6.82
N HIS A 319 -35.81 -9.11 6.48
CA HIS A 319 -34.82 -9.66 7.40
C HIS A 319 -34.30 -8.62 8.40
N LEU A 320 -34.05 -7.39 7.96
CA LEU A 320 -33.62 -6.28 8.83
C LEU A 320 -34.72 -5.86 9.82
N GLU A 321 -35.99 -5.95 9.41
CA GLU A 321 -37.16 -5.69 10.27
C GLU A 321 -37.20 -6.66 11.46
N ARG A 322 -36.98 -7.95 11.20
CA ARG A 322 -36.93 -8.99 12.26
C ARG A 322 -35.79 -8.77 13.25
N LYS A 323 -34.73 -8.07 12.84
CA LYS A 323 -33.57 -7.71 13.69
C LYS A 323 -33.68 -6.31 14.30
N GLN A 324 -34.76 -5.58 14.06
CA GLN A 324 -34.95 -4.19 14.51
C GLN A 324 -33.84 -3.22 14.05
N GLN A 325 -33.18 -3.51 12.92
CA GLN A 325 -32.09 -2.68 12.37
C GLN A 325 -32.64 -1.59 11.43
N PHE A 326 -33.46 -0.68 11.98
CA PHE A 326 -34.20 0.33 11.20
C PHE A 326 -33.32 1.33 10.43
N THR A 327 -32.11 1.61 10.93
CA THR A 327 -31.15 2.50 10.25
C THR A 327 -30.64 1.91 8.93
N GLU A 328 -30.48 0.59 8.87
CA GLU A 328 -30.01 -0.10 7.65
C GLU A 328 -31.14 -0.18 6.60
N ILE A 329 -32.40 -0.27 7.04
CA ILE A 329 -33.58 -0.22 6.16
C ILE A 329 -33.62 1.14 5.42
N ALA A 330 -33.39 2.25 6.13
CA ALA A 330 -33.36 3.57 5.51
C ALA A 330 -32.23 3.70 4.46
N LYS A 331 -31.06 3.09 4.70
CA LYS A 331 -29.96 3.05 3.72
C LYS A 331 -30.33 2.24 2.48
N VAL A 332 -31.01 1.11 2.63
CA VAL A 332 -31.49 0.29 1.50
C VAL A 332 -32.50 1.07 0.66
N ILE A 333 -33.44 1.79 1.29
CA ILE A 333 -34.42 2.65 0.61
C ILE A 333 -33.72 3.79 -0.16
N LYS A 334 -32.73 4.46 0.45
CA LYS A 334 -31.92 5.48 -0.25
C LYS A 334 -31.23 4.92 -1.49
N ARG A 335 -30.74 3.67 -1.42
CA ARG A 335 -30.07 3.00 -2.53
C ARG A 335 -31.04 2.66 -3.67
N LEU A 336 -32.23 2.15 -3.32
CA LEU A 336 -33.31 1.90 -4.27
C LEU A 336 -33.73 3.16 -5.02
N LEU A 337 -33.91 4.28 -4.31
CA LEU A 337 -34.26 5.58 -4.90
C LEU A 337 -33.19 6.13 -5.85
N ARG A 338 -31.90 5.85 -5.59
CA ARG A 338 -30.82 6.22 -6.53
C ARG A 338 -30.85 5.38 -7.80
N ALA A 339 -31.12 4.08 -7.66
CA ALA A 339 -31.15 3.16 -8.79
C ALA A 339 -32.43 3.30 -9.65
N LYS A 340 -33.55 3.70 -9.03
CA LYS A 340 -34.83 3.91 -9.72
C LYS A 340 -35.56 5.08 -9.06
N ASN A 341 -35.58 6.22 -9.76
CA ASN A 341 -36.11 7.49 -9.26
C ASN A 341 -37.66 7.51 -9.18
N ASP A 342 -38.34 6.55 -9.83
CA ASP A 342 -39.80 6.49 -9.94
C ASP A 342 -40.46 5.55 -8.91
N LEU A 343 -39.74 5.21 -7.83
CA LEU A 343 -40.21 4.29 -6.81
C LEU A 343 -41.30 4.92 -5.93
N ARG A 344 -42.45 4.27 -5.81
CA ARG A 344 -43.57 4.73 -4.97
C ARG A 344 -43.72 3.88 -3.71
N LEU A 345 -44.34 4.44 -2.66
CA LEU A 345 -44.67 3.71 -1.43
C LEU A 345 -45.48 2.43 -1.70
N GLU A 346 -46.30 2.42 -2.75
CA GLU A 346 -47.13 1.29 -3.17
C GLU A 346 -46.32 0.11 -3.72
N ASP A 347 -45.09 0.35 -4.19
CA ASP A 347 -44.20 -0.69 -4.71
C ASP A 347 -43.62 -1.57 -3.59
N PHE A 348 -43.80 -1.19 -2.32
CA PHE A 348 -43.34 -1.96 -1.17
C PHE A 348 -44.43 -2.89 -0.67
N ALA A 349 -44.05 -4.11 -0.26
CA ALA A 349 -44.98 -5.11 0.28
C ALA A 349 -45.77 -4.65 1.52
N SER A 350 -45.30 -3.62 2.24
CA SER A 350 -45.99 -3.02 3.39
C SER A 350 -45.77 -1.50 3.46
N PRO A 351 -46.55 -0.69 2.72
CA PRO A 351 -46.34 0.76 2.58
C PRO A 351 -46.43 1.52 3.91
N GLN A 352 -47.45 1.22 4.73
CA GLN A 352 -47.65 1.86 6.04
C GLN A 352 -46.47 1.65 7.00
N LYS A 353 -45.87 0.46 6.98
CA LYS A 353 -44.72 0.16 7.84
C LYS A 353 -43.46 0.91 7.42
N VAL A 354 -43.23 1.07 6.11
CA VAL A 354 -42.12 1.87 5.60
C VAL A 354 -42.31 3.34 6.01
N THR A 355 -43.56 3.82 5.97
CA THR A 355 -43.91 5.15 6.46
C THR A 355 -43.58 5.31 7.94
N ASP A 356 -44.06 4.41 8.79
CA ASP A 356 -43.83 4.45 10.24
C ASP A 356 -42.34 4.40 10.59
N MET A 357 -41.55 3.56 9.89
CA MET A 357 -40.10 3.43 10.11
C MET A 357 -39.32 4.68 9.71
N LEU A 358 -39.65 5.29 8.56
CA LEU A 358 -39.01 6.52 8.11
C LEU A 358 -39.37 7.71 9.02
N THR A 359 -40.59 7.70 9.57
CA THR A 359 -41.06 8.71 10.53
C THR A 359 -40.32 8.57 11.87
N LEU A 360 -40.12 7.34 12.37
CA LEU A 360 -39.36 7.04 13.58
C LEU A 360 -37.87 7.44 13.46
N GLN A 361 -37.29 7.38 12.26
CA GLN A 361 -35.91 7.76 11.99
C GLN A 361 -35.73 9.25 11.61
N GLN A 362 -36.80 10.05 11.62
CA GLN A 362 -36.82 11.45 11.19
C GLN A 362 -36.35 11.67 9.74
N GLU A 363 -36.49 10.67 8.86
CA GLU A 363 -36.09 10.73 7.45
C GLU A 363 -37.26 11.25 6.57
N PHE A 364 -37.79 12.43 6.90
CA PHE A 364 -38.96 13.04 6.25
C PHE A 364 -38.73 13.38 4.76
N ASP A 365 -37.48 13.63 4.37
CA ASP A 365 -37.12 13.91 2.98
C ASP A 365 -37.27 12.69 2.06
N LEU A 366 -37.06 11.48 2.60
CA LEU A 366 -37.28 10.24 1.84
C LEU A 366 -38.77 9.93 1.71
N LEU A 367 -39.54 10.16 2.77
CA LEU A 367 -41.00 10.03 2.74
C LEU A 367 -41.62 10.88 1.64
N LYS A 368 -41.19 12.14 1.51
CA LYS A 368 -41.67 13.06 0.47
C LYS A 368 -41.28 12.64 -0.96
N LYS A 369 -40.19 11.89 -1.12
CA LYS A 369 -39.78 11.36 -2.43
C LYS A 369 -40.51 10.09 -2.82
N LEU A 370 -41.04 9.35 -1.85
CA LEU A 370 -41.73 8.08 -2.05
C LEU A 370 -43.26 8.23 -2.12
N SER A 371 -43.81 9.34 -1.59
CA SER A 371 -45.21 9.77 -1.75
C SER A 371 -45.48 10.34 -3.12
#